data_AF-A0A4U2MYX6-F1
#
_entry.id   AF-A0A4U2MYX6-F1
#
_cell.length_a   1.000
_cell.length_b   1.000
_cell.length_c   1.000
_cell.angle_alpha   90.00
_cell.angle_beta   90.00
_cell.angle_gamma   90.00
#
_symmetry.space_group_name_H-M   'P 1'
#
loop_
_entity.id
_entity.type
_entity.pdbx_description
1 polymer ?
#
loop_
_entity_poly.entity_id
_entity_poly.type
_entity_poly.pdbx_seq_one_letter_code
_entity_poly.pdbx_strand_id
1 'polypeptide(L)'
;MIFVKTTRNTKGKKLLASLLISFCTINYSSISLAETPKSNSANAPKQAIGIDTGIANLKYNNQEILAVNGDKVESFVPKESTNSNGKFVVVERE
;
A
#
# COMPACT_ATOMS: atom_id res chain seq x y z
N MET A 1 17.35 68.56 -13.33
CA MET A 1 17.94 67.21 -13.15
C MET A 1 17.76 66.81 -11.70
N ILE A 2 16.95 65.80 -11.38
CA ILE A 2 16.80 65.28 -10.01
C ILE A 2 17.22 63.81 -10.03
N PHE A 3 18.29 63.51 -9.29
CA PHE A 3 18.83 62.17 -9.11
C PHE A 3 17.95 61.38 -8.13
N VAL A 4 17.28 60.33 -8.61
CA VAL A 4 16.60 59.36 -7.75
C VAL A 4 17.63 58.36 -7.23
N LYS A 5 17.90 58.39 -5.93
CA LYS A 5 18.83 57.49 -5.24
C LYS A 5 18.12 56.18 -4.90
N THR A 6 18.25 55.18 -5.77
CA THR A 6 17.73 53.83 -5.52
C THR A 6 18.52 53.15 -4.39
N THR A 7 17.94 53.10 -3.19
CA THR A 7 18.51 52.38 -2.05
C THR A 7 18.07 50.92 -2.10
N ARG A 8 19.00 50.00 -2.40
CA ARG A 8 18.77 48.54 -2.47
C ARG A 8 18.56 47.95 -1.06
N ASN A 9 17.32 47.62 -0.69
CA ASN A 9 16.97 46.91 0.55
C ASN A 9 17.08 45.37 0.43
N THR A 10 18.28 44.84 0.21
CA THR A 10 18.52 43.39 0.00
C THR A 10 18.07 42.48 1.15
N LYS A 11 17.84 43.02 2.36
CA LYS A 11 17.35 42.28 3.53
C LYS A 11 15.85 41.94 3.45
N GLY A 12 15.02 42.86 2.94
CA GLY A 12 13.57 42.66 2.85
C GLY A 12 13.16 41.68 1.75
N LYS A 13 13.90 41.65 0.65
CA LYS A 13 13.65 40.72 -0.47
C LYS A 13 13.84 39.25 -0.07
N LYS A 14 14.79 38.96 0.84
CA LYS A 14 15.04 37.60 1.35
C LYS A 14 13.91 37.11 2.27
N LEU A 15 13.38 38.00 3.11
CA LEU A 15 12.20 37.71 3.96
C LEU A 15 10.94 37.46 3.13
N LEU A 16 10.74 38.25 2.06
CA LEU A 16 9.59 38.07 1.18
C LEU A 16 9.68 36.75 0.41
N ALA A 17 10.88 36.37 -0.05
CA ALA A 17 11.12 35.09 -0.72
C ALA A 17 10.87 33.89 0.21
N SER A 18 11.33 33.95 1.48
CA SER A 18 11.08 32.85 2.43
C SER A 18 9.60 32.72 2.79
N LEU A 19 8.88 33.84 2.89
CA LEU A 19 7.44 33.83 3.18
C LEU A 19 6.63 33.22 2.03
N LEU A 20 6.99 33.52 0.78
CA LEU A 20 6.34 32.96 -0.41
C LEU A 20 6.56 31.45 -0.53
N ILE A 21 7.78 30.95 -0.27
CA ILE A 21 8.09 29.51 -0.30
C ILE A 21 7.29 28.76 0.78
N SER A 22 7.16 29.35 1.98
CA SER A 22 6.34 28.79 3.07
C SER A 22 4.84 28.79 2.77
N PHE A 23 4.35 29.71 1.94
CA PHE A 23 2.93 29.79 1.57
C PHE A 23 2.57 28.78 0.47
N CYS A 24 3.52 28.44 -0.41
CA CYS A 24 3.34 27.42 -1.45
C CYS A 24 3.23 25.99 -0.87
N THR A 25 3.90 25.67 0.23
CA THR A 25 3.84 24.34 0.85
C THR A 25 2.53 24.09 1.62
N ILE A 26 1.83 25.14 2.06
CA ILE A 26 0.55 25.01 2.75
C ILE A 26 -0.56 24.60 1.76
N ASN A 27 -0.47 25.01 0.49
CA ASN A 27 -1.46 24.66 -0.54
C ASN A 27 -1.27 23.26 -1.14
N TYR A 28 -0.07 22.67 -1.03
CA TYR A 28 0.18 21.28 -1.45
C TYR A 28 -0.23 20.23 -0.40
N SER A 29 -0.58 20.66 0.82
CA SER A 29 -1.05 19.75 1.88
C SER A 29 -2.53 19.35 1.72
N SER A 30 -3.19 19.78 0.63
CA SER A 30 -4.59 19.46 0.34
C SER A 30 -4.78 18.19 -0.49
N ILE A 31 -3.73 17.41 -0.77
CA ILE A 31 -3.87 16.13 -1.46
C ILE A 31 -3.75 14.99 -0.45
N SER A 32 -4.90 14.35 -0.24
CA SER A 32 -5.11 13.08 0.44
C SER A 32 -5.10 13.11 1.97
N LEU A 33 -6.06 13.85 2.53
CA LEU A 33 -6.81 13.25 3.63
C LEU A 33 -8.03 12.61 2.98
N ALA A 34 -8.12 11.28 3.01
CA ALA A 34 -9.42 10.64 2.82
C ALA A 34 -10.30 11.19 3.94
N GLU A 35 -11.17 12.14 3.62
CA GLU A 35 -12.18 12.63 4.53
C GLU A 35 -13.00 11.41 4.93
N THR A 36 -12.73 10.84 6.11
CA THR A 36 -13.70 9.95 6.73
C THR A 36 -14.96 10.79 6.83
N PRO A 37 -16.07 10.40 6.17
CA PRO A 37 -17.25 11.23 6.11
C PRO A 37 -17.65 11.54 7.54
N LYS A 38 -17.50 12.80 7.95
CA LYS A 38 -17.93 13.26 9.25
C LYS A 38 -19.45 13.30 9.20
N SER A 39 -20.05 12.15 9.45
CA SER A 39 -21.48 11.99 9.56
C SER A 39 -21.96 12.78 10.79
N ASN A 40 -22.21 14.08 10.62
CA ASN A 40 -23.15 14.83 11.46
C ASN A 40 -24.60 14.49 11.05
N SER A 41 -24.87 13.19 10.85
CA SER A 41 -26.18 12.70 10.44
C SER A 41 -26.74 11.87 11.58
N ALA A 42 -28.00 12.11 11.94
CA ALA A 42 -28.78 11.28 12.88
C ALA A 42 -28.84 9.79 12.50
N ASN A 43 -28.23 9.41 11.37
CA ASN A 43 -28.09 8.06 10.84
C ASN A 43 -26.70 7.43 11.06
N ALA A 44 -25.74 8.11 11.71
CA ALA A 44 -24.43 7.54 12.07
C ALA A 44 -24.53 6.15 12.76
N PRO A 45 -25.39 5.95 13.78
CA PRO A 45 -25.54 4.62 14.40
C PRO A 45 -26.18 3.60 13.45
N LYS A 46 -27.10 4.02 12.57
CA LYS A 46 -27.75 3.12 11.59
C LYS A 46 -26.78 2.63 10.52
N GLN A 47 -25.84 3.47 10.10
CA GLN A 47 -24.80 3.10 9.13
C GLN A 47 -23.76 2.17 9.76
N ALA A 48 -23.36 2.41 11.01
CA ALA A 48 -22.48 1.50 11.75
C ALA A 48 -23.09 0.10 11.90
N ILE A 49 -24.38 0.01 12.27
CA ILE A 49 -25.11 -1.27 12.32
C ILE A 49 -25.09 -1.98 10.96
N GLY A 50 -25.24 -1.25 9.85
CA GLY A 50 -25.18 -1.83 8.50
C GLY A 50 -23.80 -2.38 8.13
N ILE A 51 -22.72 -1.70 8.52
CA ILE A 51 -21.35 -2.14 8.27
C ILE A 51 -21.00 -3.35 9.14
N ASP A 52 -21.28 -3.29 10.44
CA ASP A 52 -20.99 -4.39 11.38
C ASP A 52 -21.80 -5.64 11.00
N THR A 53 -23.09 -5.47 10.70
CA THR A 53 -23.94 -6.55 10.19
C THR A 53 -23.44 -7.08 8.85
N GLY A 54 -22.95 -6.21 7.97
CA GLY A 54 -22.37 -6.61 6.68
C GLY A 54 -21.12 -7.48 6.84
N ILE A 55 -20.18 -7.07 7.70
CA ILE A 55 -18.93 -7.79 7.98
C ILE A 55 -19.22 -9.11 8.72
N ALA A 56 -20.07 -9.08 9.75
CA ALA A 56 -20.41 -10.27 10.54
C ALA A 56 -21.14 -11.34 9.71
N ASN A 57 -21.86 -10.95 8.66
CA ASN A 57 -22.55 -11.87 7.76
C ASN A 57 -21.70 -12.38 6.59
N LEU A 58 -20.42 -11.99 6.50
CA LEU A 58 -19.53 -12.57 5.49
C LEU A 58 -19.34 -14.07 5.76
N LYS A 59 -19.74 -14.90 4.79
CA LYS A 59 -19.58 -16.35 4.84
C LYS A 59 -18.35 -16.75 4.04
N TYR A 60 -17.29 -17.14 4.73
CA TYR A 60 -16.07 -17.65 4.11
C TYR A 60 -15.41 -18.67 5.03
N ASN A 61 -14.65 -19.60 4.45
CA ASN A 61 -13.73 -20.42 5.21
C ASN A 61 -12.40 -19.66 5.32
N ASN A 62 -12.02 -19.28 6.54
CA ASN A 62 -10.79 -18.52 6.80
C ASN A 62 -9.51 -19.32 6.46
N GLN A 63 -9.60 -20.64 6.36
CA GLN A 63 -8.49 -21.51 5.97
C GLN A 63 -8.32 -21.58 4.45
N GLU A 64 -9.37 -21.34 3.67
CA GLU A 64 -9.36 -21.51 2.22
C GLU A 64 -9.24 -20.18 1.47
N ILE A 65 -9.72 -19.08 2.05
CA ILE A 65 -9.90 -17.80 1.35
C ILE A 65 -8.61 -17.24 0.73
N LEU A 66 -7.44 -17.62 1.27
CA LEU A 66 -6.12 -17.27 0.76
C LEU A 66 -5.22 -18.50 0.57
N ALA A 67 -5.78 -19.71 0.62
CA ALA A 67 -4.98 -20.92 0.44
C ALA A 67 -4.51 -21.03 -1.01
N VAL A 68 -3.23 -21.40 -1.18
CA VAL A 68 -2.65 -21.72 -2.48
C VAL A 68 -2.11 -23.14 -2.38
N ASN A 69 -2.67 -24.04 -3.19
CA ASN A 69 -2.21 -25.41 -3.30
C ASN A 69 -1.18 -25.50 -4.42
N GLY A 70 -0.03 -26.10 -4.12
CA GLY A 70 0.98 -26.40 -5.12
C GLY A 70 0.57 -27.59 -6.00
N ASP A 71 1.52 -28.06 -6.80
CA ASP A 71 1.29 -29.21 -7.67
C ASP A 71 0.97 -30.47 -6.86
N LYS A 72 -0.05 -31.20 -7.32
CA LYS A 72 -0.40 -32.50 -6.76
C LYS A 72 0.32 -33.59 -7.53
N VAL A 73 1.11 -34.40 -6.83
CA VAL A 73 1.77 -35.57 -7.41
C VAL A 73 0.78 -36.73 -7.43
N GLU A 74 0.33 -37.12 -8.62
CA GLU A 74 -0.62 -38.23 -8.79
C GLU A 74 0.06 -39.61 -8.83
N SER A 75 1.28 -39.68 -9.36
CA SER A 75 2.03 -40.94 -9.50
C SER A 75 3.52 -40.69 -9.74
N PHE A 76 4.35 -41.57 -9.20
CA PHE A 76 5.77 -41.65 -9.49
C PHE A 76 6.28 -43.09 -9.27
N VAL A 77 7.45 -43.41 -9.82
CA VAL A 77 8.10 -44.72 -9.61
C VAL A 77 8.87 -44.69 -8.29
N PRO A 78 8.51 -45.52 -7.29
CA PRO A 78 9.10 -45.45 -5.95
C PRO A 78 10.58 -45.85 -5.92
N LYS A 79 10.95 -46.87 -6.69
CA LYS A 79 12.33 -47.33 -6.82
C LYS A 79 12.63 -47.67 -8.26
N GLU A 80 13.74 -47.15 -8.76
CA GLU A 80 14.27 -47.49 -10.07
C GLU A 80 15.78 -47.63 -10.01
N SER A 81 16.35 -48.31 -11.01
CA SER A 81 17.81 -48.46 -11.10
C SER A 81 18.28 -48.26 -12.53
N THR A 82 19.50 -47.75 -12.66
CA THR A 82 20.16 -47.55 -13.95
C THR A 82 21.65 -47.86 -13.84
N ASN A 83 22.21 -48.46 -14.89
CA ASN A 83 23.64 -48.66 -15.01
C ASN A 83 24.24 -47.49 -15.80
N SER A 84 25.10 -46.71 -15.17
CA SER A 84 25.75 -45.55 -15.79
C SER A 84 27.23 -45.51 -15.42
N ASN A 85 28.11 -45.36 -16.41
CA ASN A 85 29.57 -45.29 -16.22
C ASN A 85 30.14 -46.45 -15.38
N GLY A 86 29.63 -47.68 -15.58
CA GLY A 86 30.06 -48.86 -14.85
C GLY A 86 29.59 -48.93 -13.39
N LYS A 87 28.70 -48.02 -12.96
CA LYS A 87 28.08 -48.02 -11.62
C LYS A 87 26.61 -48.39 -11.73
N PHE A 88 26.14 -49.18 -10.76
CA PHE A 88 24.73 -49.45 -10.55
C PHE A 88 24.15 -48.36 -9.63
N VAL A 89 23.29 -47.51 -10.19
CA VAL A 89 22.66 -46.39 -9.47
C VAL A 89 21.24 -46.78 -9.12
N VAL A 90 20.86 -46.59 -7.86
CA VAL A 90 19.50 -46.81 -7.36
C VAL A 90 18.92 -45.46 -6.95
N VAL A 91 17.72 -45.15 -7.44
CA VAL A 91 16.97 -43.94 -7.09
C VAL A 91 15.71 -44.37 -6.36
N GLU A 92 15.51 -43.80 -5.18
CA GLU A 92 14.32 -43.99 -4.35
C GLU A 92 13.61 -42.64 -4.22
N ARG A 93 12.27 -42.68 -4.32
CA ARG A 93 11.38 -41.52 -4.20
C ARG A 93 10.32 -41.84 -3.14
N GLU A 94 9.98 -40.85 -2.33
CA GLU A 94 8.94 -40.90 -1.29
C GLU A 94 7.93 -39.77 -1.47
#